data_AF-A0A8X7WEZ5-F1
#
_entry.id   AF-A0A8X7WEZ5-F1
#
_cell.length_a   1.000
_cell.length_b   1.000
_cell.length_c   1.000
_cell.angle_alpha   90.00
_cell.angle_beta   90.00
_cell.angle_gamma   90.00
#
_symmetry.space_group_name_H-M   'P 1'
#
loop_
_entity.id
_entity.type
_entity.pdbx_description
1 polymer ?
#
loop_
_entity_poly.entity_id
_entity_poly.type
_entity_poly.pdbx_seq_one_letter_code
_entity_poly.pdbx_strand_id
1 'polypeptide(L)' 'MDPSLRGDYNSTSVWKALELAMSCANPSSQRRPNMSQVISGLKECLTSENLMRSKNPELDSDSSLEMTMSFNTNVFPSAR' A
#
# COMPACT_ATOMS: atom_id res chain seq x y z
N MET A 1 -6.36 -16.23 0.98
CA MET A 1 -5.38 -15.37 1.68
C MET A 1 -4.04 -16.09 1.65
N ASP A 2 -2.95 -15.37 1.38
CA ASP A 2 -1.62 -15.97 1.25
C ASP A 2 -1.21 -16.68 2.56
N PRO A 3 -0.98 -18.00 2.56
CA PRO A 3 -0.55 -18.74 3.74
C PRO A 3 0.78 -18.26 4.32
N SER A 4 1.64 -17.64 3.49
CA SER A 4 2.95 -17.13 3.91
C SER A 4 2.85 -15.97 4.90
N LEU A 5 1.72 -15.23 4.88
CA LEU A 5 1.49 -14.09 5.76
C LEU A 5 1.19 -14.50 7.21
N ARG A 6 0.89 -15.78 7.49
CA ARG A 6 0.70 -16.36 8.84
C ARG A 6 -0.26 -15.59 9.78
N GLY A 7 -1.13 -14.73 9.23
CA GLY A 7 -2.01 -13.86 10.02
C GLY A 7 -1.35 -12.60 10.59
N ASP A 8 -0.09 -12.32 10.22
CA ASP A 8 0.64 -11.12 10.61
C ASP A 8 0.31 -9.94 9.68
N TYR A 9 -0.97 -9.58 9.64
CA TYR A 9 -1.45 -8.43 8.88
C TYR A 9 -2.74 -7.88 9.48
N ASN A 10 -2.95 -6.57 9.33
CA ASN A 10 -4.21 -5.94 9.69
C ASN A 10 -5.25 -6.19 8.58
N SER A 11 -6.31 -6.93 8.88
CA SER A 11 -7.41 -7.22 7.94
C SER A 11 -8.01 -5.96 7.32
N THR A 12 -8.09 -4.86 8.09
CA THR A 12 -8.59 -3.57 7.61
C THR A 12 -7.64 -2.93 6.60
N SER A 13 -6.34 -3.00 6.83
CA SER A 13 -5.35 -2.48 5.88
C SER A 13 -5.34 -3.33 4.60
N VAL A 14 -5.39 -4.64 4.73
CA VAL A 14 -5.44 -5.58 3.60
C VAL A 14 -6.68 -5.36 2.74
N TRP A 15 -7.86 -5.19 3.35
CA TRP A 15 -9.08 -4.91 2.59
C TRP A 15 -8.98 -3.61 1.80
N LYS A 16 -8.47 -2.53 2.42
CA LYS A 16 -8.26 -1.24 1.74
C LYS A 16 -7.26 -1.35 0.58
N ALA A 17 -6.15 -2.05 0.79
CA ALA A 17 -5.14 -2.28 -0.25
C ALA A 17 -5.72 -3.10 -1.42
N LEU A 18 -6.55 -4.11 -1.12
CA LEU A 18 -7.24 -4.91 -2.12
C LEU A 18 -8.24 -4.08 -2.93
N GLU A 19 -9.04 -3.24 -2.27
CA GLU A 19 -10.01 -2.35 -2.92
C GLU A 19 -9.31 -1.37 -3.87
N LEU A 20 -8.18 -0.80 -3.43
CA LEU A 20 -7.35 0.05 -4.28
C LEU A 20 -6.80 -0.72 -5.48
N ALA A 21 -6.28 -1.92 -5.28
CA ALA A 21 -5.76 -2.78 -6.35
C ALA A 21 -6.83 -3.15 -7.39
N MET A 22 -8.04 -3.50 -6.94
CA MET A 22 -9.18 -3.78 -7.82
C MET A 22 -9.57 -2.56 -8.66
N SER A 23 -9.53 -1.36 -8.05
CA SER A 23 -9.78 -0.10 -8.76
C SER A 23 -8.71 0.17 -9.84
N CYS A 24 -7.43 -0.08 -9.55
CA CYS A 24 -6.33 0.01 -10.52
C CYS A 24 -6.47 -1.01 -11.66
N ALA A 25 -6.93 -2.23 -11.35
CA ALA A 25 -7.12 -3.32 -12.32
C ALA A 25 -8.45 -3.25 -13.08
N ASN A 26 -9.23 -2.17 -12.93
CA ASN A 26 -10.53 -2.06 -13.58
C ASN A 26 -10.40 -2.24 -15.11
N PRO A 27 -11.23 -3.07 -15.76
CA PRO A 27 -11.20 -3.25 -17.21
C PRO A 27 -11.42 -1.93 -17.96
N SER A 28 -12.24 -1.04 -17.40
CA SER A 28 -12.48 0.29 -17.94
C SER A 28 -11.37 1.26 -17.49
N SER A 29 -10.57 1.75 -18.44
CA SER A 29 -9.49 2.72 -18.17
C SER A 29 -9.99 3.98 -17.46
N GLN A 30 -11.18 4.47 -17.82
CA GLN A 30 -11.80 5.65 -17.20
C GLN A 30 -12.17 5.47 -15.71
N ARG A 31 -12.25 4.22 -15.23
CA ARG A 31 -12.54 3.90 -13.83
C ARG A 31 -11.29 3.64 -13.01
N ARG A 32 -10.12 3.59 -13.65
CA ARG A 32 -8.85 3.45 -12.95
C ARG A 32 -8.52 4.78 -12.28
N PRO A 33 -8.08 4.77 -11.01
CA PRO A 33 -7.63 5.98 -10.34
C PRO A 33 -6.37 6.54 -11.01
N ASN A 34 -6.17 7.84 -10.90
CA ASN A 34 -4.89 8.44 -11.28
C ASN A 34 -3.79 8.11 -10.25
N MET A 35 -2.53 8.27 -10.62
CA MET A 35 -1.41 7.93 -9.73
C MET A 35 -1.39 8.73 -8.42
N SER A 36 -1.91 9.97 -8.38
CA SER A 36 -2.04 10.74 -7.14
C SER A 36 -3.04 10.11 -6.18
N GLN A 37 -4.19 9.66 -6.70
CA GLN A 37 -5.19 8.92 -5.91
C GLN A 37 -4.63 7.59 -5.40
N VAL A 38 -3.87 6.88 -6.24
CA VAL A 38 -3.18 5.63 -5.83
C VAL A 38 -2.20 5.90 -4.69
N ILE A 39 -1.36 6.93 -4.82
CA ILE A 39 -0.39 7.30 -3.77
C ILE A 39 -1.11 7.64 -2.46
N SER A 40 -2.20 8.41 -2.51
CA SER A 40 -2.99 8.73 -1.32
C SER A 40 -3.55 7.46 -0.66
N GLY A 41 -4.15 6.55 -1.43
CA GLY A 41 -4.68 5.28 -0.90
C GLY A 41 -3.59 4.39 -0.29
N LEU A 42 -2.40 4.33 -0.90
CA LEU A 42 -1.27 3.58 -0.36
C LEU A 42 -0.75 4.17 0.96
N LYS A 43 -0.68 5.50 1.08
CA LYS A 43 -0.29 6.17 2.33
C LYS A 43 -1.24 5.83 3.47
N GLU A 44 -2.55 5.76 3.20
CA GLU A 44 -3.56 5.39 4.21
C GLU A 44 -3.46 3.91 4.65
N CYS A 45 -3.13 3.00 3.74
CA CYS A 45 -2.90 1.61 4.08
C CYS A 45 -1.66 1.48 4.98
N LEU A 46 -0.58 2.15 4.63
CA LEU A 46 0.68 2.10 5.37
C LEU A 46 0.57 2.71 6.78
N THR A 47 -0.14 3.83 6.94
CA THR A 47 -0.38 4.40 8.28
C THR A 47 -1.20 3.46 9.16
N SER A 48 -2.18 2.76 8.58
CA SER A 48 -3.00 1.77 9.28
C SER A 48 -2.22 0.52 9.70
N GLU A 49 -1.18 0.16 8.96
CA GLU A 49 -0.28 -0.96 9.27
C GLU A 49 0.76 -0.58 10.34
N ASN A 50 1.39 0.59 10.20
CA ASN A 50 2.36 1.11 11.18
C ASN A 50 1.76 1.30 12.58
N LEU A 51 0.50 1.75 12.68
CA LEU A 51 -0.18 1.91 13.96
C LEU A 51 -0.31 0.58 14.72
N MET A 52 -0.54 -0.53 14.00
CA MET A 52 -0.64 -1.86 14.63
C MET A 52 0.73 -2.37 15.10
N ARG A 53 1.77 -2.16 14.29
CA ARG A 53 3.14 -2.56 14.64
C ARG A 53 3.69 -1.78 15.85
N SER A 54 3.31 -0.51 15.99
CA SER A 54 3.63 0.29 17.19
C SER A 54 2.95 -0.20 18.48
N LYS A 55 1.89 -1.03 18.40
CA LYS A 55 1.13 -1.49 19.58
C LYS A 55 1.67 -2.81 20.17
N ASN A 56 2.51 -3.54 19.44
CA ASN A 56 3.22 -4.74 19.92
C ASN A 56 4.73 -4.43 19.98
N PRO A 57 5.26 -3.94 21.13
CA PRO A 57 6.65 -3.50 21.24
C PRO A 57 7.62 -4.65 21.58
N GLU A 58 7.26 -5.91 21.31
CA GLU A 58 8.16 -7.03 21.60
C GLU A 58 8.90 -7.43 20.32
N LEU A 59 10.23 -7.34 20.40
CA LEU A 59 11.26 -7.70 19.41
C LEU A 59 11.74 -6.52 18.52
N ASP A 60 12.57 -5.67 19.12
CA ASP A 60 13.50 -4.78 18.43
C ASP A 60 14.43 -5.57 17.49
N SER A 61 14.39 -5.24 16.19
CA SER A 61 15.51 -5.37 15.26
C SER A 61 15.24 -4.51 14.03
N ASP A 62 15.69 -3.26 14.13
CA ASP A 62 16.32 -2.45 13.06
C ASP A 62 15.66 -2.40 11.67
N SER A 63 14.34 -2.27 11.61
CA SER A 63 13.66 -1.89 10.37
C SER A 63 12.63 -0.80 10.65
N SER A 64 13.08 0.33 11.19
CA SER A 64 12.42 1.60 10.88
C SER A 64 12.73 1.92 9.41
N LEU A 65 12.14 1.14 8.51
CA LEU A 65 11.95 1.58 7.15
C LEU A 65 10.84 2.61 7.27
N GLU A 66 11.22 3.83 7.65
CA GLU A 66 10.57 5.02 7.10
C GLU A 66 10.56 4.75 5.59
N MET A 67 9.46 4.16 5.11
CA MET A 67 9.25 3.91 3.70
C MET A 67 8.91 5.27 3.10
N THR A 68 9.91 6.16 3.10
CA THR A 68 9.93 7.39 2.35
C THR A 68 10.09 6.96 0.90
N MET A 69 9.03 6.38 0.35
CA MET A 69 8.86 6.15 -1.07
C MET A 69 8.76 7.54 -1.71
N SER A 70 9.92 8.09 -2.06
CA SER A 70 10.04 9.24 -2.92
C SER A 70 9.56 8.83 -4.31
N PHE A 71 8.24 8.85 -4.52
CA PHE A 71 7.61 8.65 -5.82
C PHE A 71 7.94 9.85 -6.72
N ASN A 72 9.15 9.88 -7.27
CA ASN A 72 9.56 10.88 -8.24
C ASN A 72 8.68 10.70 -9.50
N THR A 73 7.86 11.70 -9.82
CA THR A 73 6.93 11.69 -10.96
C THR A 73 7.62 11.87 -12.31
N ASN A 74 8.96 11.83 -12.37
CA ASN A 74 9.74 12.18 -13.57
C ASN A 74 9.86 11.04 -14.60
N VAL A 75 8.83 10.21 -14.74
CA VAL A 75 8.77 9.16 -15.76
C VAL A 75 7.86 9.65 -16.87
N PHE A 76 8.45 10.08 -17.99
CA PHE A 76 7.70 10.32 -19.22
C PHE A 76 7.33 8.97 -19.82
N PRO A 77 6.03 8.60 -19.87
CA PRO A 77 5.63 7.32 -20.43
C PRO A 77 5.88 7.32 -21.94
N SER A 78 6.73 6.42 -22.41
CA SER A 78 6.87 6.16 -23.85
C SER A 78 5.71 5.26 -24.29
N ALA A 79 4.88 5.75 -25.19
CA ALA A 79 3.85 4.94 -25.83
C ALA A 79 4.51 3.94 -26.80
N ARG A 80 4.11 2.68 -26.71
CA ARG A 80 4.38 1.64 -27.72
C ARG A 80 3.14 1.44 -28.57
#